data_AF-G7M039-F1
#
_entry.id   AF-G7M039-F1
#
_cell.length_a   1.000
_cell.length_b   1.000
_cell.length_c   1.000
_cell.angle_alpha   90.00
_cell.angle_beta   90.00
_cell.angle_gamma   90.00
#
_symmetry.space_group_name_H-M   'P 1'
#
loop_
_entity.id
_entity.type
_entity.pdbx_description
1 polymer ?
#
loop_
_entity_poly.entity_id
_entity_poly.type
_entity_poly.pdbx_seq_one_letter_code
_entity_poly.pdbx_strand_id
1 'polypeptide(L)' 'MGNIIKINIYAESKKKKNELKLKTVEEAISKYNSWLKKTNKEDKIENYEMFLQAK' A
#
# COMPACT_ATOMS: atom_id res chain seq x y z
N MET A 1 -9.35 0.94 -6.86
CA MET A 1 -8.69 0.95 -5.53
C MET A 1 -7.68 -0.19 -5.55
N GLY A 2 -6.39 0.08 -5.32
CA GLY A 2 -5.34 -0.93 -5.51
C GLY A 2 -5.48 -2.14 -4.56
N ASN A 3 -5.36 -3.34 -5.11
CA ASN A 3 -5.38 -4.62 -4.42
C ASN A 3 -4.01 -4.98 -3.82
N ILE A 4 -2.90 -4.54 -4.42
CA ILE A 4 -1.55 -4.91 -3.98
C ILE A 4 -1.24 -4.37 -2.56
N ILE A 5 -1.49 -3.08 -2.32
CA ILE A 5 -1.27 -2.44 -1.01
C ILE A 5 -2.06 -3.13 0.11
N LYS A 6 -3.28 -3.60 -0.18
CA LYS A 6 -4.13 -4.30 0.79
C LYS A 6 -3.56 -5.68 1.14
N ILE A 7 -3.08 -6.41 0.14
CA ILE A 7 -2.44 -7.72 0.33
C ILE A 7 -1.19 -7.57 1.20
N ASN A 8 -0.35 -6.57 0.95
CA ASN A 8 0.85 -6.34 1.75
C ASN A 8 0.51 -6.00 3.20
N ILE A 9 -0.45 -5.10 3.43
CA ILE A 9 -0.90 -4.71 4.78
C ILE A 9 -1.46 -5.92 5.54
N TYR A 10 -2.26 -6.77 4.90
CA TYR A 10 -2.78 -8.01 5.50
C TYR A 10 -1.65 -8.99 5.84
N ALA A 11 -0.68 -9.17 4.94
CA ALA A 11 0.49 -10.01 5.19
C ALA A 11 1.33 -9.49 6.39
N GLU A 12 1.52 -8.18 6.50
CA GLU A 12 2.23 -7.56 7.63
C GLU A 12 1.50 -7.73 8.96
N SER A 13 0.18 -7.52 8.99
CA SER A 13 -0.62 -7.74 10.22
C SER A 13 -0.74 -9.20 10.62
N LYS A 14 -0.54 -10.14 9.69
CA LYS A 14 -0.47 -11.55 10.04
C LYS A 14 0.91 -11.92 10.62
N LYS A 15 1.98 -11.26 10.17
CA LYS A 15 3.35 -11.48 10.66
C LYS A 15 3.60 -10.86 12.03
N LYS A 16 3.14 -9.63 12.25
CA LYS A 16 3.18 -8.98 13.56
C LYS A 16 1.79 -9.14 14.16
N LYS A 17 1.61 -9.88 15.27
CA LYS A 17 0.38 -9.91 16.11
C LYS A 17 0.10 -8.52 16.70
N ASN A 18 0.00 -7.51 15.85
CA ASN A 18 -0.09 -6.12 16.20
C ASN A 18 -1.37 -5.61 15.56
N GLU A 19 -2.25 -5.06 16.39
CA GLU A 19 -3.46 -4.40 15.91
C GLU A 19 -3.05 -3.27 14.97
N LEU A 20 -3.30 -3.46 13.67
CA LEU A 20 -3.16 -2.39 12.71
C LEU A 20 -4.18 -1.33 13.07
N LYS A 21 -3.70 -0.16 13.50
CA LYS A 21 -4.54 1.01 13.65
C LYS A 21 -5.15 1.32 12.29
N LEU A 22 -6.47 1.21 12.17
CA LEU A 22 -7.25 1.47 10.95
C LEU A 22 -6.78 2.76 10.25
N LYS A 23 -6.56 3.82 11.03
CA LYS A 23 -6.08 5.11 10.55
C LYS A 23 -4.76 5.01 9.76
N THR A 24 -3.81 4.21 10.24
CA THR A 24 -2.51 4.00 9.57
C THR A 24 -2.66 3.21 8.27
N VAL A 25 -3.58 2.25 8.23
CA VAL A 25 -3.91 1.48 7.02
C VAL A 25 -4.54 2.37 5.95
N GLU A 26 -5.51 3.19 6.34
CA GLU A 26 -6.16 4.12 5.42
C GLU A 26 -5.19 5.15 4.86
N GLU A 27 -4.31 5.70 5.71
CA GLU A 27 -3.26 6.60 5.26
C GLU A 27 -2.31 5.95 4.25
N ALA A 28 -1.88 4.70 4.50
CA ALA A 28 -1.00 3.98 3.60
C ALA A 28 -1.67 3.71 2.24
N ILE A 29 -2.93 3.28 2.26
CA ILE A 29 -3.73 3.04 1.04
C ILE A 29 -3.95 4.35 0.27
N SER A 30 -4.24 5.46 0.96
CA SER A 30 -4.46 6.77 0.34
C SER A 30 -3.19 7.31 -0.32
N LYS A 31 -2.04 7.21 0.37
CA LYS A 31 -0.73 7.62 -0.17
C LYS A 31 -0.37 6.85 -1.44
N TYR A 32 -0.54 5.54 -1.42
CA TYR A 32 -0.25 4.70 -2.57
C TYR A 32 -1.18 4.99 -3.76
N ASN A 33 -2.50 5.11 -3.54
CA ASN A 33 -3.44 5.49 -4.61
C ASN A 33 -3.13 6.87 -5.20
N SER A 34 -2.75 7.85 -4.35
CA SER A 34 -2.35 9.17 -4.84
C SER A 34 -1.08 9.10 -5.67
N TRP A 35 -0.10 8.29 -5.26
CA TRP A 35 1.13 8.09 -6.03
C TRP A 35 0.85 7.44 -7.39
N LEU A 36 0.00 6.40 -7.44
CA LEU A 36 -0.43 5.77 -8.69
C LEU A 36 -1.09 6.79 -9.64
N LYS A 37 -2.01 7.62 -9.13
CA LYS A 37 -2.65 8.68 -9.92
C LYS A 37 -1.65 9.72 -10.42
N LYS A 38 -0.74 10.18 -9.55
CA LYS A 38 0.27 11.19 -9.89
C LYS A 38 1.25 10.69 -10.96
N THR A 39 1.56 9.40 -10.93
CA THR A 39 2.50 8.78 -11.88
C THR A 39 1.80 8.16 -13.09
N ASN A 40 0.46 8.25 -13.15
CA ASN A 40 -0.40 7.60 -14.15
C ASN A 40 -0.12 6.10 -14.30
N LYS A 41 0.14 5.44 -13.16
CA LYS A 41 0.49 4.02 -13.06
C LYS A 41 -0.70 3.18 -12.61
N GLU A 42 -0.72 1.94 -13.07
CA GLU A 42 -1.69 0.93 -12.65
C GLU A 42 -1.25 0.23 -11.36
N ASP A 43 -2.22 -0.34 -10.65
CA ASP A 43 -1.95 -1.17 -9.47
C ASP A 43 -1.35 -2.52 -9.89
N LYS A 44 -0.02 -2.56 -9.97
CA LYS A 44 0.79 -3.73 -10.32
C LYS A 44 1.89 -3.91 -9.28
N ILE A 45 2.39 -5.13 -9.12
CA ILE A 45 3.42 -5.43 -8.12
C ILE A 45 4.70 -4.64 -8.38
N GLU A 46 5.10 -4.48 -9.64
CA GLU A 46 6.24 -3.69 -10.07
C GLU A 46 6.11 -2.22 -9.63
N ASN A 47 4.92 -1.65 -9.81
CA ASN A 47 4.63 -0.26 -9.42
C ASN A 47 4.58 -0.11 -7.90
N TYR A 48 4.12 -1.13 -7.18
CA TYR A 48 4.17 -1.16 -5.73
C TYR A 48 5.61 -1.18 -5.20
N GLU A 49 6.48 -2.00 -5.80
CA GLU A 49 7.90 -1.99 -5.46
C GLU A 49 8.56 -0.64 -5.76
N MET A 50 8.23 -0.03 -6.91
CA MET A 50 8.69 1.34 -7.22
C MET A 50 8.18 2.38 -6.22
N PHE A 51 6.94 2.25 -5.73
CA PHE A 51 6.41 3.12 -4.67
C PHE A 51 7.18 2.95 -3.36
N LEU A 52 7.53 1.70 -3.00
CA LEU A 52 8.33 1.42 -1.80
C LEU A 52 9.76 1.97 -1.91
N GLN A 53 10.36 1.95 -3.09
CA GLN A 53 11.70 2.52 -3.32
C GLN A 53 11.71 4.05 -3.42
N ALA A 54 10.61 4.66 -3.87
CA ALA A 54 10.47 6.11 -3.98
C ALA A 54 10.06 6.79 -2.65
N LYS A 55 9.78 6.01 -1.61
CA LYS A 55 9.42 6.47 -0.27
C LYS A 55 10.64 6.53 0.63
#